data_AF-A0A3B5M4Y7-F1
#
_entry.id   AF-A0A3B5M4Y7-F1
#
_cell.length_a   1.000
_cell.length_b   1.000
_cell.length_c   1.000
_cell.angle_alpha   90.00
_cell.angle_beta   90.00
_cell.angle_gamma   90.00
#
_symmetry.space_group_name_H-M   'P 1'
#
loop_
_entity.id
_entity.type
_entity.pdbx_description
1 polymer ?
#
loop_
_entity_poly.entity_id
_entity_poly.type
_entity_poly.pdbx_seq_one_letter_code
_entity_poly.pdbx_strand_id
1 'polypeptide(L)' 'MADPKYANLPGIEELCSDSVERIVVNPNAAYDKFKDKHVSTKGLDFSDRISRSRRVGYESGEFEIVSAVEMHQYF' A
#
# COMPACT_ATOMS: atom_id res chain seq x y z
N MET A 1 37.48 7.43 26.09
CA MET A 1 37.68 6.05 25.60
C MET A 1 36.46 5.23 25.98
N ALA A 2 35.83 4.53 25.04
CA ALA A 2 34.79 3.56 25.37
C ALA A 2 35.43 2.36 26.10
N ASP A 3 34.78 1.87 27.16
CA ASP A 3 35.24 0.72 27.95
C ASP A 3 35.24 -0.55 27.06
N PRO A 4 36.37 -1.30 26.98
CA PRO A 4 36.50 -2.50 26.13
C PRO A 4 35.42 -3.57 26.38
N LYS A 5 34.78 -3.57 27.56
CA LYS A 5 33.76 -4.56 27.92
C LYS A 5 32.48 -4.47 27.09
N TYR A 6 32.22 -3.34 26.42
CA TYR A 6 31.04 -3.15 25.58
C TYR A 6 31.33 -3.22 24.07
N ALA A 7 32.57 -3.50 23.68
CA ALA A 7 32.95 -3.58 22.26
C ALA A 7 32.35 -4.80 21.52
N ASN A 8 31.70 -5.72 22.24
CA ASN A 8 31.15 -6.96 21.69
C ASN A 8 29.77 -7.30 22.29
N LEU A 9 28.86 -6.31 22.39
CA LEU A 9 27.46 -6.64 22.72
C LEU A 9 26.82 -7.41 21.55
N PRO A 10 26.25 -8.61 21.77
CA PRO A 10 25.77 -9.52 20.74
C PRO A 10 24.54 -9.04 19.93
N GLY A 11 24.17 -7.75 20.02
CA GLY A 11 23.04 -7.19 19.28
C GLY A 11 23.40 -6.05 18.32
N ILE A 12 24.63 -5.51 18.37
CA ILE A 12 25.00 -4.38 17.49
C ILE A 12 25.26 -4.88 16.06
N GLU A 13 25.94 -6.02 15.90
CA GLU A 13 26.21 -6.62 14.58
C GLU A 13 24.93 -7.14 13.90
N GLU A 14 23.98 -7.73 14.65
CA GLU A 14 22.69 -8.18 14.10
C GLU A 14 21.82 -7.02 13.61
N LEU A 15 21.89 -5.86 14.29
CA LEU A 15 21.17 -4.66 13.87
C LEU A 15 21.88 -3.96 12.71
N CYS A 16 23.19 -4.08 12.56
CA CYS A 16 23.99 -3.45 11.51
C CYS A 16 24.43 -4.46 10.43
N SER A 17 23.51 -5.32 9.98
CA SER A 17 23.79 -6.27 8.90
C SER A 17 24.09 -5.55 7.58
N ASP A 18 25.20 -5.91 6.93
CA ASP A 18 25.58 -5.39 5.60
C ASP A 18 24.66 -5.87 4.46
N SER A 19 23.95 -6.98 4.68
CA SER A 19 23.06 -7.58 3.68
C SER A 19 21.64 -7.02 3.70
N VAL A 20 21.29 -6.16 4.67
CA VAL A 20 19.94 -5.62 4.86
C VAL A 20 19.98 -4.09 4.90
N GLU A 21 19.25 -3.46 3.99
CA GLU A 21 19.12 -2.01 3.99
C GLU A 21 18.24 -1.52 5.16
N ARG A 22 18.75 -0.54 5.91
CA ARG A 22 18.04 0.06 7.04
C ARG A 22 17.32 1.32 6.61
N ILE A 23 16.01 1.22 6.39
CA ILE A 23 15.16 2.38 6.11
C ILE A 23 14.83 3.09 7.43
N VAL A 24 15.24 4.36 7.55
CA VAL A 24 14.92 5.19 8.73
C VAL A 24 13.42 5.49 8.73
N VAL A 25 12.74 5.09 9.81
CA VAL A 25 11.34 5.47 10.02
C VAL A 25 11.30 6.93 10.47
N ASN A 26 10.70 7.79 9.64
CA ASN A 26 10.36 9.15 10.00
C ASN A 26 8.84 9.28 10.11
N PRO A 27 8.25 9.20 11.33
CA PRO A 27 6.81 9.25 11.51
C PRO A 27 6.17 10.54 11.01
N ASN A 28 6.86 11.67 11.18
CA ASN A 28 6.35 12.98 10.77
C ASN A 28 6.27 13.08 9.25
N ALA A 29 7.35 12.72 8.55
CA ALA A 29 7.36 12.71 7.09
C ALA A 29 6.41 11.65 6.51
N ALA A 30 6.26 10.50 7.17
CA ALA A 30 5.30 9.48 6.77
C ALA A 30 3.86 10.02 6.89
N TYR A 31 3.50 10.65 8.00
CA TYR A 31 2.19 11.26 8.18
C TYR A 31 1.89 12.28 7.07
N ASP A 32 2.81 13.22 6.83
CA ASP A 32 2.63 14.24 5.80
C ASP A 32 2.47 13.65 4.40
N LYS A 33 3.08 12.49 4.12
CA LYS A 33 2.95 11.81 2.82
C LYS A 33 1.56 11.21 2.57
N PHE A 34 0.79 10.93 3.62
CA PHE A 34 -0.51 10.25 3.52
C PHE A 34 -1.69 11.10 3.99
N LYS A 35 -1.48 12.20 4.72
CA LYS A 35 -2.56 12.99 5.34
C LYS A 35 -3.66 13.46 4.39
N ASP A 36 -3.32 13.74 3.13
CA ASP A 36 -4.27 14.26 2.13
C ASP A 36 -4.86 13.15 1.23
N LYS A 37 -4.44 11.89 1.41
CA LYS A 37 -4.93 10.76 0.62
C LYS A 37 -6.12 10.11 1.33
N HIS A 38 -7.26 10.09 0.67
CA HIS A 38 -8.48 9.47 1.20
C HIS A 38 -8.80 8.16 0.47
N VAL A 39 -9.40 7.22 1.19
CA VAL A 39 -9.89 5.95 0.65
C VAL A 39 -11.37 5.83 0.95
N SER A 40 -12.19 5.51 -0.05
CA SER A 40 -13.62 5.27 0.13
C SER A 40 -13.86 3.83 0.62
N THR A 41 -14.82 3.67 1.52
CA THR A 41 -15.27 2.36 2.02
C THR A 41 -16.60 1.91 1.40
N LYS A 42 -17.08 2.61 0.37
CA LYS A 42 -18.35 2.29 -0.30
C LYS A 42 -18.27 0.91 -0.96
N GLY A 43 -19.23 0.03 -0.65
CA GLY A 43 -19.31 -1.31 -1.25
C GLY A 43 -18.15 -2.24 -0.89
N LEU A 44 -17.45 -1.96 0.22
CA LEU A 44 -16.27 -2.70 0.64
C LEU A 44 -16.62 -4.14 1.06
N ASP A 45 -16.15 -5.10 0.27
CA ASP A 45 -16.23 -6.53 0.57
C ASP A 45 -14.91 -7.17 0.13
N PHE A 46 -14.03 -7.47 1.08
CA PHE A 46 -12.76 -8.14 0.81
C PHE A 46 -12.93 -9.64 0.60
N SER A 47 -13.73 -10.27 1.46
CA SER A 47 -13.78 -11.73 1.57
C SER A 47 -15.08 -12.30 2.17
N ASP A 48 -16.04 -11.46 2.57
CA ASP A 48 -17.22 -11.93 3.30
C ASP A 48 -18.15 -12.75 2.39
N ARG A 49 -17.98 -12.60 1.07
CA ARG A 49 -18.77 -13.31 0.06
C ARG A 49 -17.87 -13.89 -1.03
N ILE A 50 -18.16 -15.14 -1.38
CA ILE A 50 -17.61 -15.78 -2.57
C ILE A 50 -18.48 -15.36 -3.77
N SER A 51 -17.86 -14.85 -4.83
CA SER A 51 -18.49 -14.57 -6.12
C SER A 51 -17.73 -15.26 -7.25
N ARG A 52 -18.38 -15.43 -8.41
CA ARG A 52 -17.71 -15.94 -9.62
C ARG A 52 -16.68 -14.95 -10.18
N SER A 53 -16.93 -13.64 -10.04
CA SER A 53 -15.98 -12.59 -10.38
C SER A 53 -15.04 -12.29 -9.21
N ARG A 54 -13.82 -11.84 -9.52
CA ARG A 54 -12.86 -11.35 -8.52
C ARG A 54 -13.40 -10.08 -7.86
N ARG A 55 -13.33 -10.01 -6.53
CA ARG A 55 -13.59 -8.78 -5.76
C ARG A 55 -12.31 -7.97 -5.60
N VAL A 56 -12.43 -6.65 -5.64
CA VAL A 56 -11.34 -5.71 -5.39
C VAL A 56 -11.78 -4.80 -4.24
N GLY A 57 -11.04 -4.82 -3.13
CA GLY A 57 -11.30 -3.94 -1.99
C GLY A 57 -10.83 -2.51 -2.26
N TYR A 58 -11.49 -1.54 -1.63
CA TYR A 58 -11.23 -0.11 -1.83
C TYR A 58 -11.29 0.34 -3.30
N GLU A 59 -12.22 -0.24 -4.07
CA GLU A 59 -12.46 0.16 -5.46
C GLU A 59 -13.03 1.59 -5.49
N SER A 60 -12.43 2.45 -6.33
CA SER A 60 -12.87 3.82 -6.57
C SER A 60 -13.23 3.95 -8.04
N GLY A 61 -14.49 4.29 -8.34
CA GLY A 61 -14.92 4.54 -9.71
C GLY A 61 -16.42 4.85 -9.83
N GLU A 62 -16.73 5.96 -10.48
CA GLU A 62 -17.82 6.01 -11.45
C GLU A 62 -17.20 5.64 -12.79
N PHE A 63 -17.61 4.51 -13.37
CA PHE A 63 -17.18 4.15 -14.71
C PHE A 63 -18.12 4.82 -15.70
N GLU A 64 -17.62 5.76 -16.50
CA GLU A 64 -18.39 6.27 -17.64
C GLU A 64 -18.38 5.20 -18.74
N ILE A 65 -19.57 4.73 -19.11
CA ILE A 65 -19.73 3.96 -20.33
C ILE A 65 -19.62 4.96 -21.48
N VAL A 66 -18.49 4.99 -22.17
CA VAL A 66 -18.41 5.64 -23.48
C VAL A 66 -19.21 4.76 -24.44
N SER A 67 -20.48 5.11 -24.67
CA SER A 67 -21.27 4.45 -25.70
C SER A 67 -20.57 4.63 -27.04
N ALA A 68 -20.22 3.53 -27.71
CA ALA A 68 -19.81 3.58 -29.10
C ALA A 68 -20.96 4.20 -29.92
N VAL A 69 -20.64 5.26 -30.64
CA VAL A 69 -21.57 6.01 -31.49
C VAL A 69 -22.04 5.11 -32.64
N GLU A 70 -23.37 5.04 -32.80
CA GLU A 70 -24.15 4.57 -33.95
C GLU A 70 -23.84 3.20 -34.57
N MET A 71 -24.60 2.18 -34.14
CA MET A 71 -25.09 1.18 -35.09
C MET A 71 -26.17 1.86 -35.94
N HIS A 72 -25.77 2.53 -37.03
CA HIS A 72 -26.70 2.84 -38.11
C HIS A 72 -27.21 1.53 -38.67
N GLN A 73 -28.43 1.22 -38.29
CA GLN A 73 -29.22 0.12 -38.80
C GLN A 73 -29.53 0.43 -40.26
N TYR A 74 -28.68 -0.07 -41.16
CA TYR A 74 -29.11 -0.29 -42.54
C TYR A 74 -30.03 -1.53 -42.54
N PHE A 75 -31.21 -1.30 -43.11
CA PHE A 75 -32.30 -2.24 -43.35
C PHE A 75 -31.87 -3.68 -43.69
#